data_AF-A0A7C5MVQ2-F1
#
_entry.id   AF-A0A7C5MVQ2-F1
#
_cell.length_a   1.000
_cell.length_b   1.000
_cell.length_c   1.000
_cell.angle_alpha   90.00
_cell.angle_beta   90.00
_cell.angle_gamma   90.00
#
_symmetry.space_group_name_H-M   'P 1'
#
loop_
_entity.id
_entity.type
_entity.pdbx_description
1 polymer ?
#
loop_
_entity_poly.entity_id
_entity_poly.type
_entity_poly.pdbx_seq_one_letter_code
_entity_poly.pdbx_strand_id
1 'polypeptide(L)'
;MQIHGFLPGGTSVQNAILAQTAIMLKGWVVFVLGVLALLAGPLPWVSATAYAHEVQPAIVDLSFSQDGRYRIEIALNLEALIAEIGPDVQNTSESENAPDYNALRSATPDELRRAFGEFEEKFLKGLYLKAGEKDISPQVLDIIVPQIGDLDLARESVIVLGGRLPVDAETFTWAWDFQYGASVVRVAGETPEDDYSAYLVEGQASEPLPVIGVKYQGLAELVLNYIAIGYTHILPKGVDHILFVVGLYLLSTHLRPLLWQVSAFTLAHTITLALGVTGVVFV
;
A
#
# COMPACT_ATOMS: atom_id res chain seq x y z
N MET A 1 21.72 -83.07 48.20
CA MET A 1 21.08 -82.40 47.06
C MET A 1 20.03 -81.44 47.62
N GLN A 2 20.07 -80.19 47.14
CA GLN A 2 19.15 -79.05 47.34
C GLN A 2 19.14 -78.25 48.67
N ILE A 3 19.72 -77.06 48.51
CA ILE A 3 19.51 -75.71 49.07
C ILE A 3 18.04 -75.28 49.36
N HIS A 4 17.85 -74.48 50.42
CA HIS A 4 17.33 -73.10 50.33
C HIS A 4 17.39 -72.38 51.69
N GLY A 5 17.91 -71.14 51.68
CA GLY A 5 17.89 -70.22 52.81
C GLY A 5 16.77 -69.18 52.71
N PHE A 6 16.60 -68.40 53.79
CA PHE A 6 15.89 -67.12 53.79
C PHE A 6 16.36 -66.25 54.97
N LEU A 7 16.83 -65.03 54.70
CA LEU A 7 16.97 -63.94 55.67
C LEU A 7 16.15 -62.74 55.17
N PRO A 8 15.51 -61.94 56.05
CA PRO A 8 14.66 -60.81 55.66
C PRO A 8 15.43 -59.47 55.69
N GLY A 9 15.14 -58.58 54.73
CA GLY A 9 15.58 -57.18 54.77
C GLY A 9 15.19 -56.42 53.51
N GLY A 10 14.16 -55.55 53.57
CA GLY A 10 13.72 -54.84 52.37
C GLY A 10 12.60 -53.79 52.49
N THR A 11 12.35 -53.16 53.65
CA THR A 11 11.17 -52.27 53.82
C THR A 11 11.44 -50.80 54.12
N SER A 12 12.68 -50.34 54.40
CA SER A 12 12.91 -48.92 54.77
C SER A 12 13.27 -47.99 53.60
N VAL A 13 13.94 -48.49 52.55
CA VAL A 13 14.41 -47.65 51.42
C VAL A 13 13.29 -47.32 50.43
N GLN A 14 12.37 -48.27 50.19
CA GLN A 14 11.23 -48.06 49.28
C GLN A 14 10.26 -46.99 49.79
N ASN A 15 10.02 -46.92 51.11
CA ASN A 15 9.13 -45.93 51.70
C ASN A 15 9.71 -44.51 51.66
N ALA A 16 11.03 -44.36 51.73
CA ALA A 16 11.70 -43.06 51.63
C ALA A 16 11.67 -42.49 50.19
N ILE A 17 11.83 -43.35 49.18
CA ILE A 17 11.78 -42.96 47.76
C ILE A 17 10.36 -42.54 47.37
N LEU A 18 9.33 -43.26 47.83
CA LEU A 18 7.92 -42.92 47.56
C LEU A 18 7.48 -41.61 48.25
N ALA A 19 8.02 -41.30 49.42
CA ALA A 19 7.76 -40.02 50.09
C ALA A 19 8.41 -38.83 49.36
N GLN A 20 9.62 -39.02 48.82
CA GLN A 20 10.36 -37.97 48.12
C GLN A 20 9.77 -37.65 46.74
N THR A 21 9.27 -38.65 46.01
CA THR A 21 8.56 -38.44 44.74
C THR A 21 7.19 -37.78 44.93
N ALA A 22 6.47 -38.09 46.02
CA ALA A 22 5.19 -37.44 46.33
C ALA A 22 5.33 -35.95 46.66
N ILE A 23 6.43 -35.54 47.30
CA ILE A 23 6.72 -34.12 47.61
C ILE A 23 7.09 -33.34 46.34
N MET A 24 7.91 -33.93 45.47
CA MET A 24 8.25 -33.36 44.16
C MET A 24 7.01 -33.19 43.26
N LEU A 25 6.11 -34.19 43.22
CA LEU A 25 4.88 -34.12 42.43
C LEU A 25 3.91 -33.04 42.96
N LYS A 26 3.78 -32.90 44.28
CA LYS A 26 2.97 -31.82 44.89
C LYS A 26 3.55 -30.44 44.60
N GLY A 27 4.87 -30.27 44.68
CA GLY A 27 5.54 -29.02 44.33
C GLY A 27 5.34 -28.63 42.86
N TRP A 28 5.40 -29.62 41.96
CA TRP A 28 5.20 -29.41 40.53
C TRP A 28 3.74 -29.06 40.20
N VAL A 29 2.77 -29.72 40.83
CA VAL A 29 1.34 -29.41 40.66
C VAL A 29 1.00 -28.01 41.18
N VAL A 30 1.55 -27.59 42.32
CA VAL A 30 1.34 -26.23 42.87
C VAL A 30 2.00 -25.17 41.98
N PHE A 31 3.17 -25.45 41.42
CA PHE A 31 3.83 -24.56 40.47
C PHE A 31 3.04 -24.42 39.16
N VAL A 32 2.56 -25.52 38.59
CA VAL A 32 1.73 -25.52 37.36
C VAL A 32 0.39 -24.82 37.60
N LEU A 33 -0.27 -25.03 38.74
CA LEU A 33 -1.49 -24.32 39.11
C LEU A 33 -1.25 -22.82 39.36
N GLY A 34 -0.10 -22.44 39.91
CA GLY A 34 0.30 -21.04 40.07
C GLY A 34 0.53 -20.32 38.74
N VAL A 35 1.15 -21.00 37.77
CA VAL A 35 1.34 -20.46 36.41
C VAL A 35 0.01 -20.36 35.66
N LEU A 36 -0.88 -21.35 35.79
CA LEU A 36 -2.22 -21.30 35.20
C LEU A 36 -3.11 -20.21 35.82
N ALA A 37 -2.98 -19.94 37.13
CA ALA A 37 -3.71 -18.85 37.79
C ALA A 37 -3.21 -17.45 37.36
N LEU A 38 -1.92 -17.31 37.02
CA LEU A 38 -1.35 -16.09 36.44
C LEU A 38 -1.80 -15.85 34.99
N LEU A 39 -2.16 -16.91 34.25
CA LEU A 39 -2.73 -16.83 32.91
C LEU A 39 -4.26 -16.67 32.89
N ALA A 40 -4.95 -16.97 34.01
CA ALA A 40 -6.41 -16.95 34.12
C ALA A 40 -6.95 -15.76 34.95
N GLY A 41 -6.08 -14.91 35.50
CA GLY A 41 -6.51 -13.66 36.11
C GLY A 41 -7.09 -12.72 35.05
N PRO A 42 -8.16 -11.96 35.32
CA PRO A 42 -8.63 -10.95 34.40
C PRO A 42 -7.55 -9.87 34.33
N LEU A 43 -6.67 -9.95 33.32
CA LEU A 43 -5.93 -8.77 32.90
C LEU A 43 -7.00 -7.71 32.58
N PRO A 44 -6.88 -6.49 33.10
CA PRO A 44 -7.64 -5.38 32.55
C PRO A 44 -7.09 -5.17 31.13
N TRP A 45 -7.64 -5.90 30.16
CA TRP A 45 -7.66 -5.50 28.77
C TRP A 45 -8.56 -4.27 28.69
N VAL A 46 -8.04 -3.14 29.18
CA VAL A 46 -8.38 -1.86 28.58
C VAL A 46 -7.57 -1.82 27.29
N SER A 47 -8.06 -2.57 26.30
CA SER A 47 -7.77 -2.23 24.91
C SER A 47 -8.50 -0.93 24.68
N ALA A 48 -7.86 0.19 25.05
CA ALA A 48 -8.14 1.41 24.34
C ALA A 48 -7.86 1.06 22.88
N THR A 49 -8.92 0.99 22.08
CA THR A 49 -8.79 0.91 20.63
C THR A 49 -8.12 2.20 20.19
N ALA A 50 -6.79 2.21 20.24
CA ALA A 50 -5.98 3.19 19.55
C ALA A 50 -6.14 2.84 18.08
N TYR A 51 -7.03 3.56 17.40
CA TYR A 51 -7.17 3.47 15.96
C TYR A 51 -5.91 4.08 15.35
N ALA A 52 -4.98 3.21 14.98
CA ALA A 52 -3.76 3.57 14.29
C ALA A 52 -4.05 3.61 12.79
N HIS A 53 -3.75 4.73 12.14
CA HIS A 53 -3.92 4.88 10.69
C HIS A 53 -2.54 4.96 10.04
N GLU A 54 -2.30 4.08 9.07
CA GLU A 54 -1.08 4.05 8.27
C GLU A 54 -1.05 5.23 7.30
N VAL A 55 0.10 5.90 7.21
CA VAL A 55 0.28 7.04 6.29
C VAL A 55 0.56 6.50 4.89
N GLN A 56 -0.42 6.63 4.00
CA GLN A 56 -0.25 6.27 2.60
C GLN A 56 0.58 7.34 1.86
N PRO A 57 1.45 6.92 0.92
CA PRO A 57 2.18 7.86 0.08
C PRO A 57 1.20 8.62 -0.82
N ALA A 58 1.52 9.87 -1.14
CA ALA A 58 0.74 10.62 -2.11
C ALA A 58 0.95 10.05 -3.52
N ILE A 59 -0.10 10.02 -4.33
CA ILE A 59 -0.02 9.60 -5.72
C ILE A 59 -0.02 10.85 -6.59
N VAL A 60 1.01 11.01 -7.42
CA VAL A 60 1.24 12.19 -8.26
C VAL A 60 1.13 11.77 -9.72
N ASP A 61 0.02 12.11 -10.37
CA ASP A 61 -0.18 11.88 -11.80
C ASP A 61 0.19 13.13 -12.61
N LEU A 62 1.19 12.99 -13.48
CA LEU A 62 1.70 14.06 -14.34
C LEU A 62 1.20 13.88 -15.77
N SER A 63 0.71 14.97 -16.36
CA SER A 63 0.29 15.00 -17.77
C SER A 63 0.74 16.29 -18.46
N PHE A 64 1.07 16.16 -19.74
CA PHE A 64 1.53 17.26 -20.60
C PHE A 64 0.58 17.44 -21.78
N SER A 65 0.16 18.68 -22.03
CA SER A 65 -0.75 19.04 -23.11
C SER A 65 0.00 19.61 -24.32
N GLN A 66 -0.58 19.44 -25.51
CA GLN A 66 -0.02 19.93 -26.79
C GLN A 66 0.14 21.46 -26.84
N ASP A 67 -0.58 22.20 -26.01
CA ASP A 67 -0.51 23.66 -25.96
C ASP A 67 0.54 24.21 -24.98
N GLY A 68 1.45 23.33 -24.55
CA GLY A 68 2.55 23.64 -23.65
C GLY A 68 2.12 23.78 -22.19
N ARG A 69 0.94 23.31 -21.81
CA ARG A 69 0.51 23.24 -20.40
C ARG A 69 0.88 21.89 -19.79
N TYR A 70 1.17 21.91 -18.49
CA TYR A 70 1.25 20.70 -17.69
C TYR A 70 0.15 20.71 -16.63
N ARG A 71 -0.25 19.51 -16.21
CA ARG A 71 -1.22 19.29 -15.14
C ARG A 71 -0.71 18.19 -14.22
N ILE A 72 -0.84 18.42 -12.93
CA ILE A 72 -0.43 17.50 -11.87
C ILE A 72 -1.66 17.23 -11.01
N GLU A 73 -2.03 15.96 -10.84
CA GLU A 73 -3.08 15.56 -9.91
C GLU A 73 -2.42 14.81 -8.76
N ILE A 74 -2.59 15.33 -7.54
CA ILE A 74 -1.97 14.79 -6.34
C ILE A 74 -3.07 14.25 -5.44
N ALA A 75 -3.22 12.93 -5.40
CA ALA A 75 -4.12 12.26 -4.46
C ALA A 75 -3.39 11.99 -3.14
N LEU A 76 -3.91 12.54 -2.03
CA LEU A 76 -3.26 12.46 -0.73
C LEU A 76 -4.26 12.65 0.44
N ASN A 77 -3.80 12.40 1.67
CA ASN A 77 -4.51 12.75 2.90
C ASN A 77 -4.30 14.24 3.23
N LEU A 78 -5.22 15.09 2.80
CA LEU A 78 -5.10 16.55 2.88
C LEU A 78 -5.07 17.05 4.32
N GLU A 79 -5.81 16.42 5.21
CA GLU A 79 -5.83 16.71 6.64
C GLU A 79 -4.46 16.50 7.26
N ALA A 80 -3.78 15.39 6.93
CA ALA A 80 -2.44 15.09 7.43
C ALA A 80 -1.41 16.10 6.91
N LEU A 81 -1.53 16.51 5.64
CA LEU A 81 -0.69 17.53 5.03
C LEU A 81 -0.82 18.89 5.74
N ILE A 82 -2.06 19.35 5.96
CA ILE A 82 -2.34 20.65 6.62
C ILE A 82 -1.95 20.61 8.09
N ALA A 83 -2.19 19.49 8.78
CA ALA A 83 -1.77 19.30 10.18
C ALA A 83 -0.27 18.99 10.31
N GLU A 84 0.50 18.99 9.21
CA GLU A 84 1.94 18.77 9.19
C GLU A 84 2.34 17.46 9.91
N ILE A 85 1.58 16.40 9.66
CA ILE A 85 1.91 15.06 10.15
C ILE A 85 3.11 14.57 9.35
N GLY A 86 4.28 14.60 9.99
CA GLY A 86 5.56 14.26 9.35
C GLY A 86 5.66 12.79 8.91
N PRO A 87 6.60 12.49 8.00
CA PRO A 87 6.77 11.14 7.42
C PRO A 87 7.27 10.08 8.39
N ASP A 88 7.90 10.48 9.49
CA ASP A 88 8.46 9.56 10.50
C ASP A 88 7.37 8.92 11.37
N VAL A 89 6.15 9.43 11.27
CA VAL A 89 5.01 8.99 12.05
C VAL A 89 4.30 7.86 11.31
N GLN A 90 4.56 6.62 11.71
CA GLN A 90 3.84 5.45 11.18
C GLN A 90 2.34 5.48 11.56
N ASN A 91 2.01 6.12 12.68
CA ASN A 91 0.68 6.18 13.25
C ASN A 91 0.30 7.64 13.55
N THR A 92 -0.60 8.21 12.76
CA THR A 92 -1.02 9.62 12.91
C THR A 92 -1.47 10.01 14.32
N SER A 93 -1.98 9.05 15.12
CA SER A 93 -2.38 9.24 16.51
C SER A 93 -1.20 9.50 17.48
N GLU A 94 0.03 9.21 17.07
CA GLU A 94 1.26 9.42 17.85
C GLU A 94 1.95 10.76 17.54
N SER A 95 1.43 11.52 16.58
CA SER A 95 1.96 12.84 16.23
C SER A 95 1.59 13.91 17.27
N GLU A 96 2.48 14.89 17.48
CA GLU A 96 2.20 16.07 18.30
C GLU A 96 0.99 16.87 17.76
N ASN A 97 0.77 16.83 16.45
CA ASN A 97 -0.33 17.52 15.77
C ASN A 97 -1.60 16.66 15.60
N ALA A 98 -1.68 15.51 16.27
CA ALA A 98 -2.87 14.64 16.22
C ALA A 98 -4.19 15.36 16.57
N PRO A 99 -4.25 16.34 17.51
CA PRO A 99 -5.48 17.09 17.77
C PRO A 99 -5.96 17.89 16.55
N ASP A 100 -5.06 18.57 15.86
CA ASP A 100 -5.38 19.39 14.67
C ASP A 100 -5.79 18.50 13.50
N TYR A 101 -5.08 17.38 13.30
CA TYR A 101 -5.45 16.37 12.33
C TYR A 101 -6.87 15.83 12.56
N ASN A 102 -7.21 15.43 13.80
CA ASN A 102 -8.53 14.91 14.13
C ASN A 102 -9.64 15.96 13.96
N ALA A 103 -9.36 17.23 14.23
CA ALA A 103 -10.30 18.32 13.96
C ALA A 103 -10.59 18.47 12.47
N LEU A 104 -9.55 18.42 11.62
CA LEU A 104 -9.67 18.51 10.16
C LEU A 104 -10.42 17.32 9.54
N ARG A 105 -10.31 16.11 10.12
CA ARG A 105 -11.06 14.93 9.64
C ARG A 105 -12.57 15.08 9.79
N SER A 106 -12.99 15.82 10.81
CA SER A 106 -14.41 16.13 11.04
C SER A 106 -14.90 17.33 10.23
N ALA A 107 -14.01 18.00 9.49
CA ALA A 107 -14.32 19.20 8.73
C ALA A 107 -15.08 18.86 7.44
N THR A 108 -16.07 19.69 7.12
CA THR A 108 -16.79 19.65 5.85
C THR A 108 -15.84 19.94 4.67
N PRO A 109 -16.20 19.53 3.44
CA PRO A 109 -15.39 19.82 2.26
C PRO A 109 -15.06 21.31 2.11
N ASP A 110 -16.00 22.20 2.41
CA ASP A 110 -15.81 23.65 2.31
C ASP A 110 -14.91 24.22 3.42
N GLU A 111 -14.93 23.63 4.61
CA GLU A 111 -14.01 23.97 5.69
C GLU A 111 -12.59 23.51 5.36
N LEU A 112 -12.42 22.29 4.83
CA LEU A 112 -11.10 21.80 4.47
C LEU A 112 -10.50 22.55 3.28
N ARG A 113 -11.32 22.94 2.28
CA ARG A 113 -10.90 23.82 1.19
C ARG A 113 -10.40 25.18 1.71
N ARG A 114 -11.08 25.75 2.71
CA ARG A 114 -10.65 27.01 3.35
C ARG A 114 -9.34 26.83 4.11
N ALA A 115 -9.22 25.76 4.90
CA ALA A 115 -7.98 25.45 5.62
C ALA A 115 -6.80 25.26 4.65
N PHE A 116 -7.01 24.59 3.52
CA PHE A 116 -5.98 24.50 2.48
C PHE A 116 -5.65 25.87 1.88
N GLY A 117 -6.63 26.75 1.64
CA GLY A 117 -6.36 28.09 1.12
C GLY A 117 -5.44 28.92 2.02
N GLU A 118 -5.48 28.71 3.33
CA GLU A 118 -4.55 29.31 4.30
C GLU A 118 -3.15 28.66 4.25
N PHE A 119 -3.09 27.37 3.92
CA PHE A 119 -1.87 26.58 3.78
C PHE A 119 -1.22 26.67 2.38
N GLU A 120 -1.94 27.14 1.36
CA GLU A 120 -1.57 27.07 -0.05
C GLU A 120 -0.19 27.69 -0.35
N GLU A 121 0.10 28.85 0.24
CA GLU A 121 1.41 29.50 0.04
C GLU A 121 2.56 28.65 0.60
N LYS A 122 2.36 28.01 1.75
CA LYS A 122 3.35 27.09 2.34
C LYS A 122 3.49 25.85 1.47
N PHE A 123 2.37 25.26 1.03
CA PHE A 123 2.34 24.12 0.13
C PHE A 123 3.15 24.38 -1.15
N LEU A 124 2.86 25.47 -1.86
CA LEU A 124 3.54 25.81 -3.13
C LEU A 124 5.03 26.08 -2.94
N LYS A 125 5.45 26.64 -1.80
CA LYS A 125 6.89 26.84 -1.47
C LYS A 125 7.63 25.52 -1.24
N GLY A 126 6.93 24.47 -0.82
CA GLY A 126 7.48 23.14 -0.67
C GLY A 126 7.50 22.32 -1.95
N LEU A 127 7.12 22.88 -3.10
CA LEU A 127 7.22 22.20 -4.41
C LEU A 127 8.49 22.65 -5.15
N TYR A 128 9.30 21.68 -5.55
CA TYR A 128 10.57 21.90 -6.25
C TYR A 128 10.47 21.34 -7.67
N LEU A 129 9.83 22.10 -8.56
CA LEU A 129 9.57 21.69 -9.94
C LEU A 129 10.55 22.32 -10.92
N LYS A 130 11.04 21.52 -11.87
CA LYS A 130 11.91 22.00 -12.95
C LYS A 130 11.37 21.61 -14.32
N ALA A 131 11.54 22.51 -15.29
CA ALA A 131 11.34 22.24 -16.70
C ALA A 131 12.68 22.49 -17.42
N GLY A 132 13.33 21.42 -17.89
CA GLY A 132 14.76 21.44 -18.21
C GLY A 132 15.57 21.83 -16.97
N GLU A 133 16.39 22.87 -17.11
CA GLU A 133 17.20 23.42 -16.01
C GLU A 133 16.51 24.55 -15.23
N LYS A 134 15.29 24.94 -15.63
CA LYS A 134 14.63 26.13 -15.09
C LYS A 134 13.61 25.76 -14.03
N ASP A 135 13.71 26.40 -12.87
CA ASP A 135 12.69 26.28 -11.83
C ASP A 135 11.37 26.90 -12.32
N ILE A 136 10.27 26.17 -12.07
CA ILE A 136 8.92 26.60 -12.41
C ILE A 136 8.03 26.51 -11.16
N SER A 137 7.05 27.40 -11.07
CA SER A 137 6.09 27.41 -9.96
C SER A 137 4.69 27.11 -10.51
N PRO A 138 4.02 26.07 -10.00
CA PRO A 138 2.66 25.76 -10.41
C PRO A 138 1.65 26.70 -9.77
N GLN A 139 0.44 26.72 -10.31
CA GLN A 139 -0.74 27.29 -9.67
C GLN A 139 -1.68 26.18 -9.25
N VAL A 140 -2.39 26.36 -8.14
CA VAL A 140 -3.52 25.49 -7.79
C VAL A 140 -4.68 25.82 -8.73
N LEU A 141 -5.10 24.83 -9.51
CA LEU A 141 -6.22 24.96 -10.44
C LEU A 141 -7.54 24.55 -9.78
N ASP A 142 -7.50 23.50 -8.96
CA ASP A 142 -8.67 23.00 -8.24
C ASP A 142 -8.22 22.12 -7.06
N ILE A 143 -9.15 21.84 -6.14
CA ILE A 143 -9.01 20.88 -5.07
C ILE A 143 -10.30 20.10 -5.00
N ILE A 144 -10.23 18.78 -5.00
CA ILE A 144 -11.38 17.90 -4.92
C ILE A 144 -11.36 17.25 -3.54
N VAL A 145 -12.26 17.71 -2.67
CA VAL A 145 -12.45 17.17 -1.32
C VAL A 145 -13.75 16.36 -1.30
N PRO A 146 -13.70 15.04 -1.04
CA PRO A 146 -14.89 14.22 -0.90
C PRO A 146 -15.73 14.62 0.32
N GLN A 147 -17.01 14.21 0.30
CA GLN A 147 -17.88 14.31 1.47
C GLN A 147 -17.30 13.54 2.65
N ILE A 148 -17.69 13.93 3.86
CA ILE A 148 -17.27 13.24 5.07
C ILE A 148 -17.75 11.78 5.00
N GLY A 149 -16.80 10.86 5.05
CA GLY A 149 -17.02 9.42 5.00
C GLY A 149 -16.80 8.77 6.36
N ASP A 150 -16.24 7.57 6.34
CA ASP A 150 -15.82 6.88 7.56
C ASP A 150 -14.62 7.59 8.19
N LEU A 151 -14.76 8.02 9.45
CA LEU A 151 -13.70 8.66 10.23
C LEU A 151 -12.68 7.65 10.78
N ASP A 152 -12.80 6.37 10.46
CA ASP A 152 -11.77 5.36 10.68
C ASP A 152 -10.87 5.15 9.44
N LEU A 153 -11.15 5.84 8.33
CA LEU A 153 -10.34 5.81 7.12
C LEU A 153 -9.74 7.20 6.85
N ALA A 154 -8.56 7.21 6.23
CA ALA A 154 -8.00 8.45 5.70
C ALA A 154 -8.86 8.92 4.52
N ARG A 155 -9.25 10.20 4.53
CA ARG A 155 -9.97 10.80 3.40
C ARG A 155 -8.94 11.19 2.34
N GLU A 156 -9.06 10.58 1.17
CA GLU A 156 -8.24 10.95 0.01
C GLU A 156 -8.83 12.17 -0.69
N SER A 157 -8.08 13.26 -0.73
CA SER A 157 -8.42 14.46 -1.51
C SER A 157 -7.44 14.60 -2.67
N VAL A 158 -7.88 15.27 -3.74
CA VAL A 158 -7.03 15.52 -4.92
C VAL A 158 -6.72 17.01 -5.04
N ILE A 159 -5.44 17.37 -5.02
CA ILE A 159 -4.98 18.72 -5.38
C ILE A 159 -4.62 18.71 -6.86
N VAL A 160 -5.17 19.66 -7.60
CA VAL A 160 -4.89 19.82 -9.02
C VAL A 160 -4.02 21.03 -9.23
N LEU A 161 -2.82 20.81 -9.73
CA LEU A 161 -1.86 21.85 -10.09
C LEU A 161 -1.73 21.98 -11.60
N GLY A 162 -1.29 23.16 -12.06
CA GLY A 162 -0.89 23.32 -13.44
C GLY A 162 -0.16 24.62 -13.72
N GLY A 163 0.35 24.71 -14.94
CA GLY A 163 1.12 25.84 -15.41
C GLY A 163 1.45 25.72 -16.89
N ARG A 164 2.31 26.61 -17.38
CA ARG A 164 2.87 26.54 -18.74
C ARG A 164 4.34 26.15 -18.68
N LEU A 165 4.73 25.24 -19.55
CA LEU A 165 6.12 24.90 -19.78
C LEU A 165 6.80 26.01 -20.61
N PRO A 166 8.10 26.27 -20.37
CA PRO A 166 8.95 26.98 -21.32
C PRO A 166 8.91 26.30 -22.70
N VAL A 167 9.08 27.09 -23.77
CA VAL A 167 8.99 26.60 -25.16
C VAL A 167 10.08 25.57 -25.50
N ASP A 168 11.20 25.63 -24.79
CA ASP A 168 12.39 24.80 -24.92
C ASP A 168 12.48 23.67 -23.88
N ALA A 169 11.45 23.48 -23.05
CA ALA A 169 11.45 22.44 -22.02
C ALA A 169 11.22 21.05 -22.62
N GLU A 170 12.28 20.25 -22.66
CA GLU A 170 12.23 18.84 -23.10
C GLU A 170 11.97 17.88 -21.93
N THR A 171 12.30 18.28 -20.71
CA THR A 171 12.17 17.45 -19.51
C THR A 171 11.42 18.17 -18.39
N PHE A 172 10.84 17.39 -17.49
CA PHE A 172 10.18 17.84 -16.27
C PHE A 172 10.68 17.04 -15.08
N THR A 173 11.01 17.71 -13.98
CA THR A 173 11.40 17.04 -12.73
C THR A 173 10.43 17.41 -11.62
N TRP A 174 9.93 16.38 -10.94
CA TRP A 174 9.10 16.51 -9.75
C TRP A 174 9.95 16.28 -8.51
N ALA A 175 9.81 17.18 -7.53
CA ALA A 175 10.22 16.94 -6.16
C ALA A 175 9.38 17.82 -5.25
N TRP A 176 9.29 17.44 -3.99
CA TRP A 176 8.65 18.24 -2.96
C TRP A 176 9.38 18.10 -1.63
N ASP A 177 9.01 18.93 -0.67
CA ASP A 177 9.60 18.91 0.65
C ASP A 177 9.43 17.55 1.33
N PHE A 178 10.49 17.08 2.00
CA PHE A 178 10.45 15.80 2.69
C PHE A 178 9.36 15.77 3.78
N GLN A 179 8.97 16.93 4.32
CA GLN A 179 7.88 17.06 5.27
C GLN A 179 6.51 16.65 4.70
N TYR A 180 6.33 16.64 3.37
CA TYR A 180 5.11 16.16 2.72
C TYR A 180 5.08 14.63 2.54
N GLY A 181 6.17 13.97 2.92
CA GLY A 181 6.30 12.52 2.91
C GLY A 181 6.56 11.91 1.54
N ALA A 182 6.34 10.61 1.45
CA ALA A 182 6.63 9.86 0.24
C ALA A 182 5.60 10.16 -0.86
N SER A 183 6.08 10.18 -2.12
CA SER A 183 5.21 10.34 -3.28
C SER A 183 5.49 9.28 -4.33
N VAL A 184 4.44 8.73 -4.93
CA VAL A 184 4.50 7.87 -6.11
C VAL A 184 4.21 8.71 -7.34
N VAL A 185 5.24 9.01 -8.13
CA VAL A 185 5.10 9.80 -9.36
C VAL A 185 4.81 8.87 -10.51
N ARG A 186 3.74 9.17 -11.26
CA ARG A 186 3.31 8.42 -12.44
C ARG A 186 3.18 9.34 -13.63
N VAL A 187 3.70 8.91 -14.77
CA VAL A 187 3.51 9.58 -16.06
C VAL A 187 3.10 8.53 -17.07
N ALA A 188 1.95 8.72 -17.71
CA ALA A 188 1.53 7.85 -18.80
C ALA A 188 2.44 8.05 -20.01
N GLY A 189 3.02 6.96 -20.50
CA GLY A 189 3.82 6.95 -21.71
C GLY A 189 2.98 6.98 -22.99
N GLU A 190 3.62 7.01 -24.15
CA GLU A 190 2.90 6.79 -25.42
C GLU A 190 2.39 5.35 -25.55
N THR A 191 3.06 4.41 -24.87
CA THR A 191 2.63 3.03 -24.70
C THR A 191 2.69 2.64 -23.22
N PRO A 192 1.95 1.61 -22.77
CA PRO A 192 2.05 1.09 -21.40
C PRO A 192 3.46 0.65 -20.98
N GLU A 193 4.35 0.36 -21.94
CA GLU A 193 5.75 -0.01 -21.66
C GLU A 193 6.62 1.22 -21.36
N ASP A 194 6.17 2.41 -21.79
CA ASP A 194 6.80 3.71 -21.56
C ASP A 194 6.23 4.41 -20.32
N ASP A 195 5.31 3.78 -19.60
CA ASP A 195 4.77 4.31 -18.34
C ASP A 195 5.90 4.45 -17.32
N TYR A 196 6.05 5.67 -16.81
CA TYR A 196 6.97 5.95 -15.73
C TYR A 196 6.25 5.82 -14.39
N SER A 197 6.86 5.11 -13.44
CA SER A 197 6.41 5.10 -12.05
C SER A 197 7.62 5.06 -11.12
N ALA A 198 7.70 6.00 -10.18
CA ALA A 198 8.76 6.03 -9.17
C ALA A 198 8.22 6.32 -7.77
N TYR A 199 8.68 5.54 -6.80
CA TYR A 199 8.45 5.78 -5.38
C TYR A 199 9.56 6.66 -4.82
N LEU A 200 9.24 7.90 -4.47
CA LEU A 200 10.18 8.91 -4.00
C LEU A 200 10.01 9.13 -2.50
N VAL A 201 11.11 9.11 -1.75
CA VAL A 201 11.15 9.29 -0.30
C VAL A 201 12.07 10.43 0.08
N GLU A 202 11.90 10.99 1.28
CA GLU A 202 12.84 11.97 1.86
C GLU A 202 13.12 13.19 0.95
N GLY A 203 12.11 13.64 0.20
CA GLY A 203 12.24 14.76 -0.74
C GLY A 203 13.07 14.46 -1.99
N GLN A 204 13.33 13.18 -2.29
CA GLN A 204 14.01 12.75 -3.51
C GLN A 204 13.30 13.30 -4.75
N ALA A 205 14.10 13.82 -5.69
CA ALA A 205 13.61 14.23 -7.00
C ALA A 205 13.42 13.05 -7.94
N SER A 206 12.43 13.15 -8.82
CA SER A 206 12.25 12.21 -9.93
C SER A 206 13.46 12.26 -10.87
N GLU A 207 13.61 11.22 -11.68
CA GLU A 207 14.44 11.35 -12.88
C GLU A 207 13.86 12.43 -13.81
N PRO A 208 14.65 13.04 -14.71
CA PRO A 208 14.12 13.98 -15.71
C PRO A 208 13.13 13.27 -16.62
N LEU A 209 11.85 13.60 -16.46
CA LEU A 209 10.74 12.99 -17.20
C LEU A 209 10.64 13.66 -18.56
N PRO A 210 10.58 12.91 -19.68
CA PRO A 210 10.39 13.53 -20.99
C PRO A 210 9.03 14.24 -21.03
N VAL A 211 9.00 15.47 -21.51
CA VAL A 211 7.75 16.16 -21.84
C VAL A 211 7.23 15.52 -23.12
N ILE A 212 6.37 14.51 -22.98
CA ILE A 212 5.81 13.79 -24.12
C ILE A 212 4.79 14.70 -24.81
N GLY A 213 5.20 15.35 -25.89
CA GLY A 213 4.29 15.95 -26.86
C GLY A 213 3.62 14.83 -27.62
N VAL A 214 2.42 14.43 -27.18
CA VAL A 214 1.63 13.32 -27.73
C VAL A 214 1.71 13.28 -29.25
N LYS A 215 2.52 12.39 -29.82
CA LYS A 215 2.37 12.02 -31.22
C LYS A 215 1.08 11.22 -31.30
N TYR A 216 0.18 11.63 -32.17
CA TYR A 216 -1.00 10.85 -32.50
C TYR A 216 -0.54 9.49 -33.04
N GLN A 217 -0.58 8.45 -32.21
CA GLN A 217 -0.53 7.09 -32.73
C GLN A 217 -1.83 6.90 -33.52
N GLY A 218 -1.70 6.72 -34.84
CA GLY A 218 -2.86 6.39 -35.66
C GLY A 218 -3.49 5.08 -35.16
N LEU A 219 -4.78 4.83 -35.42
CA LEU A 219 -5.44 3.56 -35.04
C LEU A 219 -4.64 2.31 -35.49
N ALA A 220 -3.94 2.39 -36.62
CA ALA A 220 -3.07 1.32 -37.10
C ALA A 220 -1.82 1.13 -36.23
N GLU A 221 -1.22 2.22 -35.76
CA GLU A 221 -0.03 2.24 -34.91
C GLU A 221 -0.38 1.78 -33.49
N LEU A 222 -1.55 2.18 -32.98
CA LEU A 222 -2.12 1.68 -31.74
C LEU A 222 -2.34 0.16 -31.79
N VAL A 223 -2.96 -0.35 -32.86
CA VAL A 223 -3.19 -1.79 -33.04
C VAL A 223 -1.88 -2.56 -33.14
N LEU A 224 -0.89 -2.04 -33.89
CA LEU A 224 0.42 -2.68 -34.00
C LEU A 224 1.17 -2.67 -32.65
N ASN A 225 1.08 -1.58 -31.88
CA ASN A 225 1.62 -1.52 -30.54
C ASN A 225 0.96 -2.53 -29.60
N TYR A 226 -0.37 -2.63 -29.57
CA TYR A 226 -1.05 -3.64 -28.76
C TYR A 226 -0.66 -5.08 -29.14
N ILE A 227 -0.44 -5.36 -30.44
CA ILE A 227 0.07 -6.66 -30.90
C ILE A 227 1.51 -6.88 -30.43
N ALA A 228 2.37 -5.86 -30.54
CA ALA A 228 3.76 -5.94 -30.10
C ALA A 228 3.87 -6.14 -28.59
N ILE A 229 3.10 -5.39 -27.79
CA ILE A 229 2.99 -5.51 -26.34
C ILE A 229 2.50 -6.90 -25.95
N GLY A 230 1.46 -7.40 -26.62
CA GLY A 230 0.96 -8.76 -26.39
C GLY A 230 2.03 -9.83 -26.68
N TYR A 231 2.83 -9.62 -27.73
CA TYR A 231 3.95 -10.50 -28.06
C TYR A 231 5.07 -10.44 -27.00
N THR A 232 5.54 -9.25 -26.62
CA THR A 232 6.63 -9.05 -25.62
C THR A 232 6.24 -9.58 -24.24
N HIS A 233 4.97 -9.43 -23.85
CA HIS A 233 4.43 -9.91 -22.57
C HIS A 233 4.37 -11.43 -22.48
N ILE A 234 4.12 -12.14 -23.59
CA ILE A 234 4.07 -13.61 -23.61
C ILE A 234 5.47 -14.21 -23.93
N LEU A 235 6.21 -13.59 -24.84
CA LEU A 235 7.55 -13.99 -25.30
C LEU A 235 8.43 -12.72 -25.36
N PRO A 236 9.37 -12.48 -24.42
CA PRO A 236 10.13 -13.45 -23.64
C PRO A 236 9.86 -13.47 -22.12
N LYS A 237 9.10 -12.50 -21.57
CA LYS A 237 8.88 -12.35 -20.11
C LYS A 237 7.78 -13.25 -19.55
N GLY A 238 6.94 -13.83 -20.41
CA GLY A 238 5.74 -14.61 -20.04
C GLY A 238 5.94 -16.12 -19.96
N VAL A 239 7.14 -16.61 -19.61
CA VAL A 239 7.40 -18.06 -19.45
C VAL A 239 6.38 -18.69 -18.50
N ASP A 240 5.96 -17.99 -17.44
CA ASP A 240 4.95 -18.45 -16.49
C ASP A 240 3.57 -18.65 -17.14
N HIS A 241 3.21 -17.83 -18.13
CA HIS A 241 1.96 -17.98 -18.89
C HIS A 241 2.02 -19.17 -19.84
N ILE A 242 3.17 -19.40 -20.49
CA ILE A 242 3.38 -20.58 -21.34
C ILE A 242 3.39 -21.84 -20.47
N LEU A 243 4.06 -21.83 -19.32
CA LEU A 243 4.07 -22.93 -18.35
C LEU A 243 2.68 -23.19 -17.77
N PHE A 244 1.85 -22.17 -17.57
CA PHE A 244 0.47 -22.32 -17.18
C PHE A 244 -0.35 -23.06 -18.26
N VAL A 245 -0.26 -22.63 -19.52
CA VAL A 245 -0.98 -23.28 -20.64
C VAL A 245 -0.47 -24.71 -20.88
N VAL A 246 0.85 -24.92 -20.81
CA VAL A 246 1.47 -26.27 -20.91
C VAL A 246 1.08 -27.13 -19.71
N GLY A 247 1.04 -26.58 -18.50
CA GLY A 247 0.58 -27.25 -17.30
C GLY A 247 -0.88 -27.69 -17.39
N LEU A 248 -1.75 -26.82 -17.92
CA LEU A 248 -3.14 -27.17 -18.21
C LEU A 248 -3.27 -28.24 -19.30
N TYR A 249 -2.45 -28.17 -20.35
CA TYR A 249 -2.41 -29.16 -21.41
C TYR A 249 -1.90 -30.53 -20.91
N LEU A 250 -0.92 -30.55 -20.01
CA LEU A 250 -0.42 -31.79 -19.40
C LEU A 250 -1.42 -32.37 -18.39
N LEU A 251 -2.20 -31.52 -17.70
CA LEU A 251 -3.26 -31.94 -16.78
C LEU A 251 -4.51 -32.46 -17.53
N SER A 252 -4.75 -31.97 -18.74
CA SER A 252 -5.82 -32.42 -19.63
C SER A 252 -5.29 -32.66 -21.04
N THR A 253 -4.88 -33.90 -21.33
CA THR A 253 -4.40 -34.35 -22.65
C THR A 253 -5.44 -34.26 -23.78
N HIS A 254 -6.67 -33.82 -23.46
CA HIS A 254 -7.74 -33.57 -24.41
C HIS A 254 -8.02 -32.06 -24.55
N LEU A 255 -8.07 -31.59 -25.79
CA LEU A 255 -8.30 -30.17 -26.15
C LEU A 255 -9.67 -29.63 -25.70
N ARG A 256 -10.70 -30.48 -25.62
CA ARG A 256 -12.06 -30.06 -25.26
C ARG A 256 -12.18 -29.60 -23.79
N PRO A 257 -11.74 -30.38 -22.78
CA PRO A 257 -11.73 -29.92 -21.39
C PRO A 257 -10.83 -28.70 -21.17
N LEU A 258 -9.69 -28.61 -21.88
CA LEU A 258 -8.79 -27.46 -21.82
C LEU A 258 -9.49 -26.16 -22.22
N LEU A 259 -10.18 -26.16 -23.38
CA LEU A 259 -10.92 -25.00 -23.86
C LEU A 259 -12.02 -24.59 -22.88
N TRP A 260 -12.71 -25.56 -22.27
CA TRP A 260 -13.72 -25.26 -21.26
C TRP A 260 -13.12 -24.62 -20.01
N GLN A 261 -11.99 -25.14 -19.52
CA GLN A 261 -11.31 -24.62 -18.34
C GLN A 261 -10.78 -23.19 -18.55
N VAL A 262 -10.15 -22.93 -19.68
CA VAL A 262 -9.66 -21.59 -20.03
C VAL A 262 -10.83 -20.62 -20.21
N SER A 263 -11.88 -21.02 -20.93
CA SER A 263 -13.06 -20.17 -21.12
C SER A 263 -13.75 -19.85 -19.81
N ALA A 264 -13.90 -20.83 -18.92
CA ALA A 264 -14.49 -20.63 -17.60
C ALA A 264 -13.64 -19.70 -16.72
N PHE A 265 -12.31 -19.84 -16.77
CA PHE A 265 -11.39 -18.95 -16.05
C PHE A 265 -11.47 -17.52 -16.56
N THR A 266 -11.40 -17.31 -17.88
CA THR A 266 -11.53 -15.97 -18.47
C THR A 266 -12.88 -15.34 -18.16
N LEU A 267 -13.97 -16.12 -18.23
CA LEU A 267 -15.30 -15.64 -17.89
C LEU A 267 -15.41 -15.23 -16.42
N ALA A 268 -14.97 -16.10 -15.50
CA ALA A 268 -15.00 -15.82 -14.07
C ALA A 268 -14.16 -14.57 -13.74
N HIS A 269 -12.94 -14.48 -14.30
CA HIS A 269 -12.05 -13.35 -14.09
C HIS A 269 -12.64 -12.03 -14.60
N THR A 270 -13.24 -12.06 -15.79
CA THR A 270 -13.93 -10.90 -16.38
C THR A 270 -15.10 -10.45 -15.50
N ILE A 271 -15.90 -11.39 -15.01
CA ILE A 271 -17.03 -11.09 -14.12
C ILE A 271 -16.54 -10.49 -12.79
N THR A 272 -15.50 -11.05 -12.17
CA THR A 272 -14.97 -10.52 -10.91
C THR A 272 -14.37 -9.13 -11.07
N LEU A 273 -13.66 -8.86 -12.17
CA LEU A 273 -13.16 -7.51 -12.46
C LEU A 273 -14.31 -6.53 -12.70
N ALA A 274 -15.34 -6.92 -13.46
CA ALA A 274 -16.52 -6.10 -13.67
C ALA A 274 -17.26 -5.81 -12.35
N LEU A 275 -17.35 -6.79 -11.45
CA LEU A 275 -17.96 -6.61 -10.12
C LEU A 275 -17.13 -5.72 -9.19
N GLY A 276 -15.79 -5.81 -9.27
CA GLY A 276 -14.88 -4.91 -8.55
C GLY A 276 -15.01 -3.46 -9.02
N VAL A 277 -15.02 -3.24 -10.33
CA VAL A 277 -15.18 -1.90 -10.93
C VAL A 277 -16.56 -1.29 -10.65
N THR A 278 -17.61 -2.12 -10.58
CA THR A 278 -18.97 -1.65 -10.26
C THR A 278 -19.23 -1.48 -8.76
N GLY A 279 -18.24 -1.77 -7.90
CA GLY A 279 -18.34 -1.59 -6.45
C GLY A 279 -19.30 -2.56 -5.75
N VAL A 280 -19.76 -3.61 -6.43
CA VAL A 280 -20.66 -4.62 -5.86
C VAL A 280 -19.90 -5.59 -4.96
N VAL A 281 -18.61 -5.80 -5.24
CA VAL A 281 -17.71 -6.64 -4.45
C VAL A 281 -16.41 -5.88 -4.21
N PHE A 282 -16.04 -5.69 -2.94
CA PHE A 282 -14.73 -5.19 -2.55
C PHE A 282 -13.79 -6.40 -2.48
N VAL A 283 -12.69 -6.36 -3.22
CA VAL A 283 -11.62 -7.37 -3.19
C VAL A 283 -10.40 -6.73 -2.56
#